data_AF-A0A350CUJ1-F1
#
_entry.id   AF-A0A350CUJ1-F1
#
_cell.length_a   1.000
_cell.length_b   1.000
_cell.length_c   1.000
_cell.angle_alpha   90.00
_cell.angle_beta   90.00
_cell.angle_gamma   90.00
#
_symmetry.space_group_name_H-M   'P 1'
#
loop_
_entity.id
_entity.type
_entity.pdbx_description
1 polymer ?
#
loop_
_entity_poly.entity_id
_entity_poly.type
_entity_poly.pdbx_seq_one_letter_code
_entity_poly.pdbx_strand_id
1 'polypeptide(L)' 'MSNTTVLVVEDEPAIVELVSYSLREAGWTIKSVGTTAAAWDSIAHGKPDLLLLDWMLP' A
#
# COMPACT_ATOMS: atom_id res chain seq x y z
N MET A 1 19.44 8.06 -3.97
CA MET A 1 18.39 8.16 -2.94
C MET A 1 17.50 6.94 -3.11
N SER A 2 17.36 6.07 -2.12
CA SER A 2 16.48 4.90 -2.21
C SER A 2 15.03 5.39 -2.19
N ASN A 3 14.28 5.08 -3.24
CA ASN A 3 12.88 5.44 -3.37
C ASN A 3 12.05 4.44 -2.56
N THR A 4 11.68 4.78 -1.33
CA THR A 4 10.89 3.91 -0.42
C THR A 4 9.56 3.54 -1.07
N THR A 5 9.27 2.25 -1.13
CA THR A 5 8.04 1.68 -1.70
C THR A 5 7.11 1.18 -0.60
N VAL A 6 5.83 1.57 -0.66
CA VAL A 6 4.80 1.12 0.27
C VAL A 6 3.69 0.41 -0.47
N LEU A 7 3.28 -0.74 0.05
CA LEU A 7 2.06 -1.43 -0.36
C LEU A 7 0.97 -1.18 0.68
N VAL A 8 -0.16 -0.62 0.26
CA VAL A 8 -1.36 -0.41 1.08
C VAL A 8 -2.40 -1.47 0.71
N VAL A 9 -2.96 -2.16 1.70
CA VAL A 9 -4.01 -3.16 1.53
C VAL A 9 -5.26 -2.67 2.26
N GLU A 10 -6.21 -2.16 1.50
CA GLU A 10 -7.39 -1.41 1.98
C GLU A 10 -8.44 -1.40 0.86
N ASP A 11 -9.68 -1.80 1.16
CA ASP A 11 -10.77 -1.87 0.19
C ASP A 11 -11.58 -0.57 0.12
N GLU A 12 -11.50 0.31 1.13
CA GLU A 12 -12.16 1.61 1.14
C GLU A 12 -11.35 2.69 0.38
N PRO A 13 -11.84 3.19 -0.78
CA PRO A 13 -11.07 4.12 -1.61
C PRO A 13 -10.72 5.44 -0.92
N ALA A 14 -11.57 5.92 -0.02
CA ALA A 14 -11.35 7.15 0.73
C ALA A 14 -10.15 7.03 1.69
N ILE A 15 -9.99 5.87 2.33
CA ILE A 15 -8.85 5.60 3.22
C ILE A 15 -7.56 5.46 2.39
N VAL A 16 -7.63 4.74 1.27
CA VAL A 16 -6.50 4.63 0.33
C VAL A 16 -6.01 6.00 -0.11
N GLU A 17 -6.93 6.90 -0.50
CA GLU A 17 -6.59 8.25 -0.94
C GLU A 17 -5.92 9.07 0.17
N LEU A 18 -6.51 9.07 1.37
CA LEU A 18 -5.99 9.77 2.54
C LEU A 18 -4.56 9.32 2.89
N VAL A 19 -4.35 8.00 3.02
CA VAL A 19 -3.04 7.44 3.37
C VAL A 19 -2.04 7.69 2.25
N SER A 20 -2.43 7.46 0.99
CA SER A 20 -1.55 7.68 -0.16
C SER A 20 -1.12 9.13 -0.29
N TYR A 21 -2.00 10.09 0.02
CA TYR A 21 -1.66 11.51 0.00
C TYR A 21 -0.51 11.80 0.97
N SER A 22 -0.64 11.41 2.24
CA SER A 22 0.40 11.65 3.26
C SER A 22 1.73 10.97 2.94
N LEU A 23 1.70 9.75 2.40
CA LEU A 23 2.92 9.03 2.04
C LEU A 23 3.60 9.61 0.78
N ARG A 24 2.84 10.15 -0.18
CA ARG A 24 3.38 10.87 -1.34
C ARG A 24 4.05 12.18 -0.90
N GLU A 25 3.47 12.91 0.04
CA GLU A 25 4.10 14.11 0.62
C GLU A 25 5.45 13.79 1.28
N ALA A 26 5.60 12.59 1.86
CA ALA A 26 6.86 12.09 2.40
C ALA A 26 7.88 11.63 1.32
N GLY A 27 7.53 11.74 0.03
CA GLY A 27 8.38 11.36 -1.10
C GLY A 27 8.44 9.85 -1.36
N TRP A 28 7.46 9.08 -0.87
CA TRP A 28 7.44 7.62 -1.05
C TRP A 28 6.60 7.23 -2.28
N THR A 29 6.90 6.06 -2.83
CA THR A 29 6.14 5.46 -3.93
C THR A 29 5.11 4.49 -3.35
N ILE A 30 3.85 4.66 -3.74
CA ILE A 30 2.74 3.89 -3.17
C ILE A 30 2.06 3.06 -4.24
N LYS A 31 1.80 1.79 -3.89
CA LYS A 31 0.90 0.88 -4.59
C LYS A 31 -0.21 0.49 -3.61
N SER A 32 -1.44 0.40 -4.09
CA SER A 32 -2.58 -0.06 -3.29
C SER A 32 -3.30 -1.22 -3.94
N VAL A 33 -3.88 -2.08 -3.11
CA VAL A 33 -4.73 -3.23 -3.48
C VAL A 33 -5.86 -3.37 -2.46
N GLY A 34 -7.00 -3.92 -2.88
CA GLY A 34 -8.17 -4.05 -2.00
C GLY A 34 -8.29 -5.38 -1.25
N THR A 35 -7.36 -6.32 -1.44
CA THR A 35 -7.46 -7.65 -0.81
C THR A 35 -6.09 -8.20 -0.43
N THR A 36 -6.07 -9.07 0.57
CA THR A 36 -4.86 -9.79 1.00
C THR A 36 -4.32 -10.72 -0.10
N ALA A 37 -5.19 -11.31 -0.92
CA ALA A 37 -4.78 -12.11 -2.07
C ALA A 37 -4.02 -11.27 -3.12
N ALA A 38 -4.57 -10.11 -3.49
CA ALA A 38 -3.88 -9.19 -4.39
C ALA A 38 -2.59 -8.61 -3.77
N ALA A 39 -2.54 -8.45 -2.44
CA ALA A 39 -1.33 -8.06 -1.73
C ALA A 39 -0.25 -9.14 -1.83
N TRP A 40 -0.63 -10.40 -1.62
CA TRP A 40 0.27 -11.54 -1.76
C TRP A 40 0.87 -11.63 -3.16
N ASP A 41 0.02 -11.53 -4.18
CA ASP A 41 0.47 -11.49 -5.57
C ASP A 41 1.40 -10.30 -5.82
N SER A 42 1.07 -9.11 -5.29
CA SER A 42 1.92 -7.94 -5.43
C SER A 42 3.31 -8.14 -4.81
N ILE A 43 3.37 -8.72 -3.60
CA ILE A 43 4.63 -9.00 -2.89
C ILE A 43 5.48 -10.02 -3.67
N ALA A 44 4.86 -11.02 -4.27
CA ALA A 44 5.54 -12.03 -5.08
C ALA A 44 6.23 -11.43 -6.32
N HIS A 45 5.69 -10.34 -6.89
CA HIS A 45 6.27 -9.63 -8.03
C HIS A 45 7.24 -8.50 -7.65
N GLY A 46 7.33 -8.16 -6.36
CA GLY A 46 8.22 -7.12 -5.86
C GLY A 46 7.97 -6.85 -4.39
N LYS A 47 9.01 -7.02 -3.58
CA LYS A 47 8.92 -6.81 -2.13
C LYS A 47 8.90 -5.31 -1.82
N PRO A 48 7.82 -4.78 -1.20
CA PRO A 48 7.81 -3.40 -0.73
C PRO A 48 8.71 -3.22 0.49
N ASP A 49 9.13 -1.99 0.76
CA ASP A 49 9.88 -1.64 1.97
C ASP A 49 8.95 -1.61 3.21
N LEU A 50 7.67 -1.27 3.01
CA LEU A 50 6.63 -1.23 4.04
C LEU A 50 5.29 -1.78 3.51
N LEU A 51 4.58 -2.52 4.36
CA LEU A 51 3.21 -2.96 4.13
C LEU A 51 2.30 -2.27 5.16
N LEU A 52 1.27 -1.58 4.70
CA LEU A 52 0.16 -1.12 5.53
C LEU A 52 -1.04 -2.02 5.22
N LEU A 53 -1.53 -2.73 6.22
CA LEU A 53 -2.62 -3.69 6.10
C LEU A 53 -3.78 -3.20 6.95
N ASP A 54 -4.94 -2.96 6.34
CA ASP A 54 -6.16 -2.75 7.10
C ASP A 54 -6.55 -4.04 7.83
N TRP A 55 -6.90 -3.88 9.10
CA TRP A 55 -7.27 -4.96 9.99
C TRP A 55 -8.73 -5.37 9.83
N MET A 56 -9.59 -4.49 9.28
CA MET A 56 -11.01 -4.75 9.05
C MET A 56 -11.31 -5.32 7.67
N LEU A 57 -10.29 -5.68 6.90
CA LEU A 57 -10.48 -6.37 5.63
C LEU A 57 -11.32 -7.65 5.81
N PRO A 58 -12.26 -7.92 4.88
CA PRO A 58 -13.13 -9.09 4.93
C PRO A 58 -12.39 -10.43 4.78
#